data_AF-A7RWM4-F1
#
_entry.id   AF-A7RWM4-F1
#
_cell.length_a   1.000
_cell.length_b   1.000
_cell.length_c   1.000
_cell.angle_alpha   90.00
_cell.angle_beta   90.00
_cell.angle_gamma   90.00
#
_symmetry.space_group_name_H-M   'P 1'
#
loop_
_entity.id
_entity.type
_entity.pdbx_description
1 polymer ?
#
loop_
_entity_poly.entity_id
_entity_poly.type
_entity_poly.pdbx_seq_one_letter_code
_entity_poly.pdbx_strand_id
1 'polypeptide(L)'
;MIKGLQEVEKELKELEISFHLLLGDPGKVLPEFVKSAGIGGIVVDFCPLRLPTQWVNDVVKAVPKDVPVCQVDAHNIVPCWHASPKLEYGARTIRPKIHKVLTEFLTEFPPVIKHSHVSGEKTKTTDWDAVDTFIEVDRSVGEVDWAKPGTAEGLFMLESFCKDRLKYFHSSRNDPTKRALSNLSPWFHTGQISPQRAILRVRDFRSKFRESVESFIEECIIRRELSDNFCYYNNEKYDSIEGTNEWARKTLNDHAKDKREYLYARGKLEKAQTHDDLWNAAQRQLVREGKLHGFLRMYWAKKILEWTDSPETALSDAIYFNDKYALDGIDPNGYVGCMWSVCGIHDQGWAERPVFGKIRYMNYKGCQRKFAVAEFVKRYKP
;
A
#
# COMPACT_ATOMS: atom_id res chain seq x y z
N MET A 1 -4.89 -10.83 6.69
CA MET A 1 -5.05 -11.66 5.47
C MET A 1 -5.80 -12.97 5.75
N ILE A 2 -5.25 -13.93 6.52
CA ILE A 2 -5.79 -15.30 6.70
C ILE A 2 -7.27 -15.33 7.12
N LYS A 3 -7.65 -14.60 8.17
CA LYS A 3 -9.05 -14.48 8.61
C LYS A 3 -9.99 -13.92 7.54
N GLY A 4 -9.49 -13.12 6.59
CA GLY A 4 -10.27 -12.68 5.44
C GLY A 4 -10.46 -13.77 4.39
N LEU A 5 -9.47 -14.65 4.20
CA LEU A 5 -9.61 -15.82 3.32
C LEU A 5 -10.63 -16.84 3.87
N GLN A 6 -10.78 -16.92 5.20
CA GLN A 6 -11.85 -17.71 5.84
C GLN A 6 -13.26 -17.19 5.49
N GLU A 7 -13.41 -15.88 5.29
CA GLU A 7 -14.66 -15.28 4.79
C GLU A 7 -14.87 -15.65 3.32
N VAL A 8 -13.84 -15.50 2.49
CA VAL A 8 -13.88 -15.86 1.06
C VAL A 8 -14.21 -17.34 0.84
N GLU A 9 -13.64 -18.26 1.60
CA GLU A 9 -13.96 -19.70 1.49
C GLU A 9 -15.47 -19.96 1.70
N LYS A 10 -16.10 -19.25 2.64
CA LYS A 10 -17.53 -19.37 2.91
C LYS A 10 -18.37 -18.78 1.77
N GLU A 11 -18.03 -17.58 1.30
CA GLU A 11 -18.74 -16.90 0.21
C GLU A 11 -18.68 -17.70 -1.10
N LEU A 12 -17.49 -18.21 -1.46
CA LEU A 12 -17.32 -19.01 -2.68
C LEU A 12 -18.10 -20.33 -2.60
N LYS A 13 -18.19 -20.94 -1.42
CA LYS A 13 -19.00 -22.14 -1.21
C LYS A 13 -20.50 -21.89 -1.48
N GLU A 14 -21.03 -20.74 -1.06
CA GLU A 14 -22.42 -20.35 -1.35
C GLU A 14 -22.67 -20.14 -2.85
N LEU A 15 -21.63 -19.74 -3.59
CA LEU A 15 -21.64 -19.52 -5.03
C LEU A 15 -21.29 -20.76 -5.85
N GLU A 16 -21.11 -21.95 -5.24
CA GLU A 16 -20.63 -23.16 -5.92
C GLU A 16 -19.29 -22.95 -6.67
N ILE A 17 -18.45 -22.07 -6.15
CA ILE A 17 -17.08 -21.85 -6.62
C ILE A 17 -16.12 -22.55 -5.66
N SER A 18 -15.28 -23.45 -6.17
CA SER A 18 -14.32 -24.17 -5.33
C SER A 18 -13.18 -23.27 -4.85
N PHE A 19 -12.89 -23.32 -3.54
CA PHE A 19 -11.75 -22.66 -2.94
C PHE A 19 -10.66 -23.68 -2.59
N HIS A 20 -9.45 -23.47 -3.10
CA HIS A 20 -8.30 -24.32 -2.82
C HIS A 20 -7.16 -23.47 -2.26
N LEU A 21 -6.74 -23.77 -1.03
CA LEU A 21 -5.56 -23.16 -0.43
C LEU A 21 -4.38 -24.13 -0.51
N LEU A 22 -3.35 -23.75 -1.26
CA LEU A 22 -2.12 -24.54 -1.43
C LEU A 22 -1.01 -23.95 -0.57
N LEU A 23 -0.36 -24.79 0.23
CA LEU A 23 0.75 -24.38 1.09
C LEU A 23 2.09 -24.68 0.41
N GLY A 24 2.87 -23.64 0.10
CA GLY A 24 4.19 -23.79 -0.51
C GLY A 24 4.53 -22.66 -1.47
N ASP A 25 5.66 -22.83 -2.15
CA ASP A 25 6.10 -21.91 -3.19
C ASP A 25 5.15 -21.98 -4.41
N PRO A 26 4.55 -20.85 -4.86
CA PRO A 26 3.60 -20.85 -5.96
C PRO A 26 4.13 -21.48 -7.25
N GLY A 27 5.41 -21.27 -7.59
CA GLY A 27 6.04 -21.84 -8.78
C GLY A 27 6.19 -23.36 -8.74
N LYS A 28 5.94 -23.99 -7.58
CA LYS A 28 5.97 -25.46 -7.41
C LYS A 28 4.59 -26.05 -7.22
N VAL A 29 3.79 -25.50 -6.30
CA VAL A 29 2.52 -26.11 -5.89
C VAL A 29 1.38 -25.88 -6.89
N LEU A 30 1.34 -24.71 -7.55
CA LEU A 30 0.29 -24.43 -8.56
C LEU A 30 0.43 -25.32 -9.80
N PRO A 31 1.63 -25.48 -10.41
CA PRO A 31 1.78 -26.35 -11.58
C PRO A 31 1.41 -27.81 -11.31
N GLU A 32 1.75 -28.34 -10.14
CA GLU A 32 1.34 -29.68 -9.72
C GLU A 32 -0.19 -29.79 -9.62
N PHE A 33 -0.82 -28.83 -8.94
CA PHE A 33 -2.27 -28.77 -8.81
C PHE A 33 -2.98 -28.64 -10.17
N VAL A 34 -2.49 -27.78 -11.05
CA VAL A 34 -3.00 -27.57 -12.42
C VAL A 34 -3.00 -28.89 -13.19
N LYS A 35 -1.90 -29.64 -13.11
CA LYS A 35 -1.79 -30.95 -13.77
C LYS A 35 -2.72 -31.99 -13.14
N SER A 36 -2.76 -32.08 -11.80
CA SER A 36 -3.55 -33.11 -11.11
C SER A 36 -5.05 -32.89 -11.25
N ALA A 37 -5.50 -31.63 -11.23
CA ALA A 37 -6.90 -31.25 -11.33
C ALA A 37 -7.37 -31.03 -12.78
N GLY A 38 -6.48 -31.21 -13.78
CA GLY A 38 -6.83 -31.03 -15.19
C GLY A 38 -7.30 -29.61 -15.53
N ILE A 39 -6.68 -28.60 -14.94
CA ILE A 39 -7.06 -27.19 -15.11
C ILE A 39 -6.77 -26.73 -16.54
N GLY A 40 -7.81 -26.29 -17.26
CA GLY A 40 -7.73 -25.88 -18.66
C GLY A 40 -7.32 -24.42 -18.91
N GLY A 41 -7.12 -23.62 -17.86
CA GLY A 41 -6.69 -22.22 -17.98
C GLY A 41 -6.52 -21.57 -16.61
N ILE A 42 -5.65 -20.55 -16.54
CA ILE A 42 -5.31 -19.84 -15.30
C ILE A 42 -5.55 -18.35 -15.51
N VAL A 43 -6.21 -17.72 -14.55
CA VAL A 43 -6.33 -16.26 -14.47
C VAL A 43 -5.68 -15.81 -13.17
N VAL A 44 -4.74 -14.87 -13.24
CA VAL A 44 -4.06 -14.27 -12.09
C VAL A 44 -4.32 -12.77 -12.04
N ASP A 45 -4.26 -12.20 -10.84
CA ASP A 45 -4.31 -10.76 -10.66
C ASP A 45 -2.93 -10.10 -10.94
N PHE A 46 -2.91 -8.77 -10.89
CA PHE A 46 -1.73 -7.95 -11.13
C PHE A 46 -1.16 -7.41 -9.82
N CYS A 47 0.16 -7.52 -9.67
CA CYS A 47 0.93 -6.80 -8.67
C CYS A 47 2.31 -6.43 -9.25
N PRO A 48 2.71 -5.15 -9.24
CA PRO A 48 3.95 -4.70 -9.88
C PRO A 48 5.22 -4.98 -9.05
N LEU A 49 5.09 -5.60 -7.88
CA LEU A 49 6.23 -5.91 -7.01
C LEU A 49 7.04 -7.09 -7.56
N ARG A 50 8.36 -7.07 -7.32
CA ARG A 50 9.31 -8.07 -7.85
C ARG A 50 8.91 -9.50 -7.51
N LEU A 51 8.58 -9.77 -6.24
CA LEU A 51 8.30 -11.13 -5.77
C LEU A 51 6.99 -11.71 -6.36
N PRO A 52 5.84 -11.01 -6.31
CA PRO A 52 4.63 -11.45 -7.02
C PRO A 52 4.82 -11.62 -8.54
N THR A 53 5.56 -10.70 -9.18
CA THR A 53 5.89 -10.83 -10.62
C THR A 53 6.73 -12.09 -10.89
N GLN A 54 7.69 -12.39 -10.02
CA GLN A 54 8.49 -13.61 -10.11
C GLN A 54 7.61 -14.87 -9.95
N TRP A 55 6.70 -14.90 -8.97
CA TRP A 55 5.79 -16.04 -8.78
C TRP A 55 4.97 -16.33 -10.03
N VAL A 56 4.38 -15.31 -10.65
CA VAL A 56 3.62 -15.47 -11.90
C VAL A 56 4.51 -16.00 -13.03
N ASN A 57 5.71 -15.44 -13.20
CA ASN A 57 6.65 -15.90 -14.22
C ASN A 57 7.09 -17.35 -14.02
N ASP A 58 7.28 -17.78 -12.77
CA ASP A 58 7.68 -19.14 -12.45
C ASP A 58 6.54 -20.13 -12.69
N VAL A 59 5.29 -19.75 -12.36
CA VAL A 59 4.08 -20.52 -12.73
C VAL A 59 3.98 -20.65 -14.25
N VAL A 60 4.08 -19.55 -15.01
CA VAL A 60 3.99 -19.56 -16.48
C VAL A 60 5.01 -20.51 -17.12
N LYS A 61 6.23 -20.59 -16.57
CA LYS A 61 7.27 -21.50 -17.07
C LYS A 61 6.99 -22.96 -16.74
N ALA A 62 6.31 -23.23 -15.63
CA ALA A 62 6.18 -24.57 -15.06
C ALA A 62 4.86 -25.27 -15.42
N VAL A 63 3.80 -24.52 -15.74
CA VAL A 63 2.51 -25.11 -16.16
C VAL A 63 2.61 -25.76 -17.55
N PRO A 64 1.73 -26.73 -17.87
CA PRO A 64 1.68 -27.32 -19.20
C PRO A 64 1.48 -26.26 -20.30
N LYS A 65 2.15 -26.43 -21.45
CA LYS A 65 2.17 -25.43 -22.54
C LYS A 65 0.80 -25.18 -23.18
N ASP A 66 -0.11 -26.12 -23.04
CA ASP A 66 -1.49 -26.08 -23.52
C ASP A 66 -2.45 -25.37 -22.55
N VAL A 67 -1.99 -25.02 -21.33
CA VAL A 67 -2.77 -24.28 -20.34
C VAL A 67 -2.49 -22.77 -20.50
N PRO A 68 -3.43 -21.96 -21.01
CA PRO A 68 -3.26 -20.52 -21.11
C PRO A 68 -3.21 -19.86 -19.73
N VAL A 69 -2.36 -18.85 -19.59
CA VAL A 69 -2.28 -18.00 -18.40
C VAL A 69 -2.59 -16.56 -18.80
N CYS A 70 -3.61 -15.98 -18.18
CA CYS A 70 -4.04 -14.59 -18.39
C CYS A 70 -3.85 -13.79 -17.10
N GLN A 71 -3.32 -12.58 -17.21
CA GLN A 71 -3.24 -11.64 -16.10
C GLN A 71 -4.28 -10.53 -16.25
N VAL A 72 -4.97 -10.20 -15.16
CA VAL A 72 -5.98 -9.14 -15.09
C VAL A 72 -5.58 -8.13 -14.01
N ASP A 73 -5.59 -6.85 -14.34
CA ASP A 73 -5.47 -5.81 -13.32
C ASP A 73 -6.79 -5.67 -12.56
N ALA A 74 -6.89 -6.37 -11.44
CA ALA A 74 -8.03 -6.34 -10.53
C ALA A 74 -7.85 -5.30 -9.40
N HIS A 75 -6.72 -4.59 -9.38
CA HIS A 75 -6.36 -3.69 -8.28
C HIS A 75 -6.54 -2.21 -8.67
N ASN A 76 -6.20 -1.84 -9.90
CA ASN A 76 -6.33 -0.47 -10.41
C ASN A 76 -7.66 -0.27 -11.12
N ILE A 77 -8.15 0.98 -11.17
CA ILE A 77 -9.34 1.33 -11.95
C ILE A 77 -8.95 1.27 -13.43
N VAL A 78 -7.89 2.00 -13.80
CA VAL A 78 -7.31 1.90 -15.14
C VAL A 78 -6.14 0.92 -15.07
N PRO A 79 -6.12 -0.17 -15.87
CA PRO A 79 -5.02 -1.13 -15.81
C PRO A 79 -3.66 -0.45 -15.97
N CYS A 80 -2.67 -0.85 -15.18
CA CYS A 80 -1.39 -0.12 -15.06
C CYS A 80 -0.71 0.13 -16.43
N TRP A 81 -0.72 -0.87 -17.32
CA TRP A 81 -0.17 -0.77 -18.69
C TRP A 81 -1.02 0.07 -19.64
N HIS A 82 -2.30 0.32 -19.33
CA HIS A 82 -3.18 1.21 -20.09
C HIS A 82 -3.13 2.66 -19.56
N ALA A 83 -2.89 2.85 -18.26
CA ALA A 83 -2.84 4.18 -17.63
C ALA A 83 -1.71 5.06 -18.20
N SER A 84 -0.55 4.47 -18.50
CA SER A 84 0.56 5.13 -19.19
C SER A 84 1.50 4.08 -19.80
N PRO A 85 2.11 4.32 -20.98
CA PRO A 85 3.08 3.39 -21.58
C PRO A 85 4.50 3.51 -20.98
N LYS A 86 4.68 4.32 -19.93
CA LYS A 86 5.99 4.61 -19.34
C LYS A 86 5.88 5.04 -17.88
N LEU A 87 7.03 5.08 -17.21
CA LEU A 87 7.22 5.70 -15.90
C LEU A 87 6.86 7.19 -15.96
N GLU A 88 5.93 7.61 -15.11
CA GLU A 88 5.47 9.00 -15.03
C GLU A 88 6.26 9.80 -14.00
N TYR A 89 6.61 11.04 -14.35
CA TYR A 89 7.39 11.91 -13.47
C TYR A 89 6.66 12.21 -12.16
N GLY A 90 5.34 12.39 -12.21
CA GLY A 90 4.52 12.55 -11.01
C GLY A 90 3.03 12.74 -11.31
N ALA A 91 2.26 13.06 -10.27
CA ALA A 91 0.80 13.16 -10.35
C ALA A 91 0.31 14.10 -11.47
N ARG A 92 1.05 15.20 -11.73
CA ARG A 92 0.71 16.15 -12.82
C ARG A 92 0.69 15.51 -14.21
N THR A 93 1.55 14.51 -14.45
CA THR A 93 1.74 13.93 -15.79
C THR A 93 0.87 12.69 -16.01
N ILE A 94 0.64 11.87 -14.98
CA ILE A 94 -0.26 10.70 -15.06
C ILE A 94 -1.74 11.08 -15.02
N ARG A 95 -2.12 12.11 -14.25
CA ARG A 95 -3.52 12.53 -14.07
C ARG A 95 -4.28 12.75 -15.38
N PRO A 96 -3.79 13.56 -16.35
CA PRO A 96 -4.53 13.75 -17.59
C PRO A 96 -4.66 12.46 -18.42
N LYS A 97 -3.73 11.50 -18.28
CA LYS A 97 -3.79 10.21 -18.99
C LYS A 97 -4.88 9.32 -18.41
N ILE A 98 -4.90 9.15 -17.09
CA ILE A 98 -5.96 8.41 -16.40
C ILE A 98 -7.32 9.06 -16.69
N HIS A 99 -7.46 10.38 -16.51
CA HIS A 99 -8.74 11.04 -16.76
C HIS A 99 -9.26 10.92 -18.19
N LYS A 100 -8.37 10.81 -19.19
CA LYS A 100 -8.78 10.63 -20.59
C LYS A 100 -9.56 9.33 -20.81
N VAL A 101 -9.26 8.28 -20.06
CA VAL A 101 -9.87 6.95 -20.20
C VAL A 101 -10.74 6.56 -19.00
N LEU A 102 -10.74 7.36 -17.92
CA LEU A 102 -11.39 7.00 -16.66
C LEU A 102 -12.87 6.64 -16.80
N THR A 103 -13.61 7.30 -17.69
CA THR A 103 -15.04 7.00 -17.90
C THR A 103 -15.29 5.63 -18.52
N GLU A 104 -14.31 5.08 -19.24
CA GLU A 104 -14.38 3.73 -19.81
C GLU A 104 -14.20 2.66 -18.73
N PHE A 105 -13.33 2.92 -17.75
CA PHE A 105 -12.93 1.95 -16.74
C PHE A 105 -13.67 2.09 -15.39
N LEU A 106 -14.05 3.30 -14.98
CA LEU A 106 -14.78 3.55 -13.73
C LEU A 106 -16.27 3.25 -13.89
N THR A 107 -16.58 1.97 -13.99
CA THR A 107 -17.93 1.42 -14.19
C THR A 107 -18.38 0.63 -12.95
N GLU A 108 -19.66 0.27 -12.91
CA GLU A 108 -20.16 -0.70 -11.92
C GLU A 108 -19.66 -2.12 -12.23
N PHE A 109 -19.56 -2.94 -11.19
CA PHE A 109 -19.21 -4.35 -11.33
C PHE A 109 -20.46 -5.20 -11.57
N PRO A 110 -20.45 -6.13 -12.53
CA PRO A 110 -21.47 -7.17 -12.58
C PRO A 110 -21.39 -8.03 -11.29
N PRO A 111 -22.52 -8.55 -10.79
CA PRO A 111 -22.49 -9.42 -9.63
C PRO A 111 -21.77 -10.74 -9.97
N VAL A 112 -20.99 -11.25 -9.01
CA VAL A 112 -20.55 -12.65 -9.09
C VAL A 112 -21.77 -13.53 -8.89
N ILE A 113 -22.02 -14.41 -9.85
CA ILE A 113 -23.15 -15.32 -9.82
C ILE A 113 -22.70 -16.72 -9.41
N LYS A 114 -23.66 -17.52 -8.96
CA LYS A 114 -23.47 -18.94 -8.70
C LYS A 114 -22.95 -19.65 -9.96
N HIS A 115 -21.90 -20.46 -9.82
CA HIS A 115 -21.25 -21.12 -10.95
C HIS A 115 -22.20 -22.11 -11.62
N SER A 116 -22.35 -22.03 -12.94
CA SER A 116 -23.31 -22.86 -13.70
C SER A 116 -22.89 -24.32 -13.82
N HIS A 117 -21.61 -24.62 -13.58
CA HIS A 117 -21.04 -25.97 -13.65
C HIS A 117 -20.47 -26.36 -12.28
N VAL A 118 -21.16 -27.25 -11.58
CA VAL A 118 -20.68 -27.75 -10.29
C VAL A 118 -19.58 -28.78 -10.53
N SER A 119 -18.43 -28.61 -9.88
CA SER A 119 -17.39 -29.63 -9.92
C SER A 119 -17.91 -30.94 -9.31
N GLY A 120 -17.66 -32.07 -9.99
CA GLY A 120 -17.95 -33.40 -9.44
C GLY A 120 -17.05 -33.79 -8.28
N GLU A 121 -15.92 -33.09 -8.10
CA GLU A 121 -14.98 -33.31 -7.00
C GLU A 121 -15.37 -32.48 -5.78
N LYS A 122 -15.50 -33.15 -4.63
CA LYS A 122 -15.71 -32.45 -3.35
C LYS A 122 -14.44 -31.72 -2.96
N THR A 123 -14.48 -30.39 -2.96
CA THR A 123 -13.44 -29.54 -2.41
C THR A 123 -13.24 -29.87 -0.92
N LYS A 124 -11.99 -30.15 -0.52
CA LYS A 124 -11.66 -30.34 0.89
C LYS A 124 -11.80 -29.00 1.62
N THR A 125 -12.41 -29.03 2.80
CA THR A 125 -12.40 -27.86 3.68
C THR A 125 -10.96 -27.54 4.10
N THR A 126 -10.62 -26.26 4.11
CA THR A 126 -9.28 -25.80 4.48
C THR A 126 -9.00 -26.08 5.96
N ASP A 127 -7.83 -26.67 6.24
CA ASP A 127 -7.32 -26.84 7.60
C ASP A 127 -6.59 -25.55 8.03
N TRP A 128 -7.33 -24.65 8.67
CA TRP A 128 -6.81 -23.34 9.06
C TRP A 128 -5.76 -23.41 10.18
N ASP A 129 -5.74 -24.47 10.99
CA ASP A 129 -4.73 -24.66 12.04
C ASP A 129 -3.39 -25.09 11.42
N ALA A 130 -3.44 -25.95 10.39
CA ALA A 130 -2.27 -26.30 9.58
C ALA A 130 -1.71 -25.07 8.84
N VAL A 131 -2.58 -24.18 8.35
CA VAL A 131 -2.17 -22.92 7.73
C VAL A 131 -1.43 -22.03 8.71
N ASP A 132 -1.96 -21.82 9.93
CA ASP A 132 -1.29 -21.00 10.94
C ASP A 132 0.07 -21.59 11.35
N THR A 133 0.15 -22.93 11.46
CA THR A 133 1.40 -23.65 11.76
C THR A 133 2.43 -23.52 10.65
N PHE A 134 1.98 -23.50 9.39
CA PHE A 134 2.87 -23.38 8.22
C PHE A 134 3.48 -21.98 8.07
N ILE A 135 2.79 -20.94 8.54
CA ILE A 135 3.21 -19.55 8.34
C ILE A 135 4.36 -19.18 9.29
N GLU A 136 5.52 -18.91 8.70
CA GLU A 136 6.70 -18.38 9.40
C GLU A 136 6.69 -16.84 9.36
N VAL A 137 6.31 -16.22 10.48
CA VAL A 137 6.28 -14.74 10.64
C VAL A 137 6.80 -14.31 12.01
N ASP A 138 7.22 -13.05 12.12
CA ASP A 138 7.58 -12.43 13.40
C ASP A 138 6.33 -12.26 14.29
N ARG A 139 6.09 -13.24 15.17
CA ARG A 139 4.95 -13.24 16.10
C ARG A 139 5.09 -12.19 17.22
N SER A 140 6.19 -11.42 17.29
CA SER A 140 6.30 -10.29 18.22
C SER A 140 5.49 -9.06 17.77
N VAL A 141 5.13 -8.99 16.48
CA VAL A 141 4.20 -8.00 15.95
C VAL A 141 2.78 -8.57 16.10
N GLY A 142 2.02 -8.02 17.04
CA GLY A 142 0.66 -8.46 17.34
C GLY A 142 -0.37 -8.01 16.29
N GLU A 143 -1.52 -8.69 16.28
CA GLU A 143 -2.70 -8.20 15.56
C GLU A 143 -3.23 -6.90 16.17
N VAL A 144 -4.00 -6.14 15.38
CA VAL A 144 -4.66 -4.90 15.84
C VAL A 144 -6.15 -5.13 16.04
N ASP A 145 -6.74 -4.41 17.00
CA ASP A 145 -8.16 -4.58 17.35
C ASP A 145 -9.12 -3.80 16.43
N TRP A 146 -8.65 -2.72 15.79
CA TRP A 146 -9.50 -1.76 15.10
C TRP A 146 -9.78 -2.13 13.63
N ALA A 147 -8.89 -2.91 12.99
CA ALA A 147 -8.97 -3.28 11.58
C ALA A 147 -9.30 -4.77 11.44
N LYS A 148 -10.56 -5.12 11.67
CA LYS A 148 -11.03 -6.50 11.48
C LYS A 148 -10.94 -6.89 9.99
N PRO A 149 -10.33 -8.03 9.65
CA PRO A 149 -10.20 -8.46 8.26
C PRO A 149 -11.53 -8.97 7.71
N GLY A 150 -11.67 -8.91 6.38
CA GLY A 150 -12.86 -9.38 5.65
C GLY A 150 -13.47 -8.28 4.78
N THR A 151 -14.17 -8.70 3.73
CA THR A 151 -14.90 -7.81 2.81
C THR A 151 -15.99 -7.06 3.56
N ALA A 152 -16.72 -7.75 4.45
CA ALA A 152 -17.79 -7.17 5.24
C ALA A 152 -17.30 -6.00 6.13
N GLU A 153 -16.19 -6.18 6.83
CA GLU A 153 -15.61 -5.16 7.72
C GLU A 153 -15.00 -4.00 6.92
N GLY A 154 -14.42 -4.28 5.75
CA GLY A 154 -13.94 -3.24 4.83
C GLY A 154 -15.08 -2.35 4.31
N LEU A 155 -16.20 -2.95 3.93
CA LEU A 155 -17.41 -2.22 3.50
C LEU A 155 -18.04 -1.44 4.65
N PHE A 156 -18.05 -1.99 5.87
CA PHE A 156 -18.49 -1.28 7.06
C PHE A 156 -17.63 -0.03 7.35
N MET A 157 -16.30 -0.17 7.27
CA MET A 157 -15.37 0.95 7.44
C MET A 157 -15.59 2.03 6.38
N LEU A 158 -15.82 1.64 5.12
CA LEU A 158 -16.14 2.55 4.01
C LEU A 158 -17.43 3.32 4.30
N GLU A 159 -18.48 2.63 4.74
CA GLU A 159 -19.76 3.27 5.01
C GLU A 159 -19.67 4.26 6.19
N SER A 160 -18.97 3.88 7.27
CA SER A 160 -18.69 4.82 8.37
C SER A 160 -17.85 6.01 7.91
N PHE A 161 -16.86 5.80 7.02
CA PHE A 161 -16.11 6.93 6.46
C PHE A 161 -17.04 7.90 5.72
N CYS A 162 -17.87 7.39 4.81
CA CYS A 162 -18.80 8.18 4.02
C CYS A 162 -19.78 8.99 4.88
N LYS A 163 -20.35 8.37 5.93
CA LYS A 163 -21.33 9.00 6.82
C LYS A 163 -20.71 10.00 7.79
N ASP A 164 -19.61 9.63 8.42
CA ASP A 164 -19.14 10.33 9.62
C ASP A 164 -17.95 11.27 9.36
N ARG A 165 -17.06 10.89 8.44
CA ARG A 165 -15.71 11.49 8.31
C ARG A 165 -15.46 12.18 6.98
N LEU A 166 -16.12 11.74 5.90
CA LEU A 166 -15.90 12.26 4.54
C LEU A 166 -16.07 13.77 4.47
N LYS A 167 -17.06 14.35 5.17
CA LYS A 167 -17.26 15.80 5.26
C LYS A 167 -16.04 16.60 5.75
N TYR A 168 -15.13 15.97 6.49
CA TYR A 168 -13.90 16.58 7.00
C TYR A 168 -12.65 16.18 6.22
N PHE A 169 -12.75 15.25 5.26
CA PHE A 169 -11.57 14.67 4.59
C PHE A 169 -10.72 15.75 3.91
N HIS A 170 -11.31 16.63 3.10
CA HIS A 170 -10.56 17.69 2.41
C HIS A 170 -9.81 18.60 3.39
N SER A 171 -10.52 19.12 4.40
CA SER A 171 -9.98 20.13 5.32
C SER A 171 -9.05 19.56 6.39
N SER A 172 -9.20 18.28 6.75
CA SER A 172 -8.58 17.71 7.96
C SER A 172 -7.71 16.47 7.71
N ARG A 173 -7.59 15.95 6.47
CA ARG A 173 -6.73 14.77 6.17
C ARG A 173 -5.24 14.94 6.51
N ASN A 174 -4.79 16.18 6.67
CA ASN A 174 -3.41 16.52 7.03
C ASN A 174 -3.22 16.79 8.53
N ASP A 175 -4.28 16.71 9.33
CA ASP A 175 -4.21 16.90 10.79
C ASP A 175 -4.29 15.53 11.51
N PRO A 176 -3.17 15.00 12.02
CA PRO A 176 -3.14 13.70 12.70
C PRO A 176 -3.90 13.70 14.04
N THR A 177 -4.37 14.85 14.53
CA THR A 177 -5.25 14.91 15.70
C THR A 177 -6.71 14.67 15.33
N LYS A 178 -7.09 14.74 14.05
CA LYS A 178 -8.48 14.60 13.60
C LYS A 178 -8.76 13.21 13.03
N ARG A 179 -9.94 12.68 13.35
CA ARG A 179 -10.46 11.44 12.75
C ARG A 179 -11.09 11.74 11.38
N ALA A 180 -10.26 12.10 10.41
CA ALA A 180 -10.72 12.52 9.08
C ALA A 180 -10.47 11.50 7.96
N LEU A 181 -9.52 10.57 8.14
CA LEU A 181 -9.16 9.59 7.12
C LEU A 181 -10.22 8.47 6.97
N SER A 182 -10.20 7.82 5.81
CA SER A 182 -11.06 6.65 5.54
C SER A 182 -10.70 5.44 6.40
N ASN A 183 -9.40 5.29 6.68
CA ASN A 183 -8.79 4.12 7.28
C ASN A 183 -8.87 2.84 6.42
N LEU A 184 -9.16 2.96 5.12
CA LEU A 184 -9.37 1.81 4.23
C LEU A 184 -8.10 1.11 3.74
N SER A 185 -6.92 1.68 3.96
CA SER A 185 -5.67 1.15 3.40
C SER A 185 -5.37 -0.33 3.75
N PRO A 186 -5.68 -0.87 4.95
CA PRO A 186 -5.47 -2.30 5.21
C PRO A 186 -6.30 -3.23 4.32
N TRP A 187 -7.55 -2.85 4.03
CA TRP A 187 -8.45 -3.63 3.20
C TRP A 187 -8.15 -3.45 1.70
N PHE A 188 -7.71 -2.26 1.29
CA PHE A 188 -7.22 -2.04 -0.08
C PHE A 188 -5.97 -2.87 -0.34
N HIS A 189 -4.98 -2.80 0.55
CA HIS A 189 -3.71 -3.52 0.41
C HIS A 189 -3.92 -5.03 0.24
N THR A 190 -4.79 -5.64 1.05
CA THR A 190 -5.06 -7.08 0.99
C THR A 190 -6.14 -7.47 -0.02
N GLY A 191 -6.63 -6.54 -0.84
CA GLY A 191 -7.67 -6.81 -1.84
C GLY A 191 -9.05 -7.17 -1.28
N GLN A 192 -9.29 -6.97 0.02
CA GLN A 192 -10.56 -7.30 0.67
C GLN A 192 -11.68 -6.31 0.30
N ILE A 193 -11.33 -5.14 -0.23
CA ILE A 193 -12.30 -4.23 -0.85
C ILE A 193 -11.67 -3.56 -2.06
N SER A 194 -12.43 -3.47 -3.15
CA SER A 194 -12.01 -2.75 -4.35
C SER A 194 -11.97 -1.24 -4.12
N PRO A 195 -10.86 -0.55 -4.44
CA PRO A 195 -10.80 0.92 -4.48
C PRO A 195 -11.82 1.53 -5.42
N GLN A 196 -12.13 0.87 -6.53
CA GLN A 196 -13.19 1.27 -7.46
C GLN A 196 -14.56 1.27 -6.78
N ARG A 197 -14.89 0.21 -6.03
CA ARG A 197 -16.13 0.15 -5.22
C ARG A 197 -16.20 1.29 -4.21
N ALA A 198 -15.10 1.61 -3.55
CA ALA A 198 -15.03 2.74 -2.61
C ALA A 198 -15.29 4.08 -3.30
N ILE A 199 -14.73 4.31 -4.49
CA ILE A 199 -14.96 5.53 -5.26
C ILE A 199 -16.41 5.65 -5.71
N LEU A 200 -17.01 4.57 -6.24
CA LEU A 200 -18.41 4.54 -6.63
C LEU A 200 -19.31 4.95 -5.46
N ARG A 201 -19.05 4.40 -4.27
CA ARG A 201 -19.81 4.74 -3.05
C ARG A 201 -19.61 6.19 -2.60
N VAL A 202 -18.37 6.68 -2.60
CA VAL A 202 -18.06 8.06 -2.16
C VAL A 202 -18.68 9.10 -3.11
N ARG A 203 -18.84 8.78 -4.40
CA ARG A 203 -19.48 9.66 -5.40
C ARG A 203 -20.94 9.98 -5.07
N ASP A 204 -21.66 9.12 -4.35
CA ASP A 204 -23.04 9.39 -3.90
C ASP A 204 -23.13 10.63 -2.99
N PHE A 205 -22.03 10.99 -2.33
CA PHE A 205 -21.95 12.14 -1.43
C PHE A 205 -21.44 13.40 -2.11
N ARG A 206 -21.15 13.36 -3.42
CA ARG A 206 -20.53 14.49 -4.15
C ARG A 206 -21.36 15.76 -4.09
N SER A 207 -22.68 15.65 -4.11
CA SER A 207 -23.59 16.80 -3.98
C SER A 207 -23.49 17.50 -2.61
N LYS A 208 -23.09 16.77 -1.56
CA LYS A 208 -22.96 17.29 -0.18
C LYS A 208 -21.53 17.72 0.15
N PHE A 209 -20.54 16.94 -0.27
CA PHE A 209 -19.14 17.07 0.16
C PHE A 209 -18.17 17.07 -1.03
N ARG A 210 -18.46 17.87 -2.06
CA ARG A 210 -17.73 17.87 -3.34
C ARG A 210 -16.20 17.86 -3.17
N GLU A 211 -15.64 18.80 -2.43
CA GLU A 211 -14.18 18.93 -2.27
C GLU A 211 -13.55 17.71 -1.59
N SER A 212 -14.23 17.12 -0.61
CA SER A 212 -13.79 15.89 0.05
C SER A 212 -13.87 14.68 -0.87
N VAL A 213 -14.92 14.57 -1.69
CA VAL A 213 -15.06 13.52 -2.68
C VAL A 213 -13.95 13.61 -3.73
N GLU A 214 -13.71 14.79 -4.31
CA GLU A 214 -12.63 14.99 -5.29
C GLU A 214 -11.25 14.72 -4.68
N SER A 215 -11.03 15.14 -3.42
CA SER A 215 -9.78 14.87 -2.71
C SER A 215 -9.58 13.37 -2.47
N PHE A 216 -10.64 12.63 -2.12
CA PHE A 216 -10.56 11.19 -1.93
C PHE A 216 -10.26 10.48 -3.26
N ILE A 217 -10.89 10.90 -4.36
CA ILE A 217 -10.66 10.36 -5.71
C ILE A 217 -9.22 10.61 -6.17
N GLU A 218 -8.67 11.82 -5.95
CA GLU A 218 -7.27 12.13 -6.27
C GLU A 218 -6.29 11.20 -5.53
N GLU A 219 -6.50 10.95 -4.24
CA GLU A 219 -5.63 10.07 -3.47
C GLU A 219 -5.82 8.58 -3.85
N CYS A 220 -7.06 8.15 -4.09
CA CYS A 220 -7.40 6.74 -4.34
C CYS A 220 -7.12 6.27 -5.77
N ILE A 221 -7.19 7.18 -6.75
CA ILE A 221 -6.88 6.89 -8.16
C ILE A 221 -5.49 7.43 -8.49
N ILE A 222 -5.32 8.76 -8.49
CA ILE A 222 -4.13 9.39 -9.09
C ILE A 222 -2.87 9.05 -8.30
N ARG A 223 -2.91 9.17 -6.96
CA ARG A 223 -1.74 8.88 -6.13
C ARG A 223 -1.46 7.38 -6.06
N ARG A 224 -2.50 6.56 -5.89
CA ARG A 224 -2.36 5.11 -5.78
C ARG A 224 -1.87 4.45 -7.06
N GLU A 225 -2.51 4.73 -8.19
CA GLU A 225 -2.13 4.13 -9.49
C GLU A 225 -0.80 4.68 -10.02
N LEU A 226 -0.40 5.88 -9.59
CA LEU A 226 0.97 6.37 -9.82
C LEU A 226 2.00 5.51 -9.09
N SER A 227 1.68 4.98 -7.91
CA SER A 227 2.58 4.09 -7.19
C SER A 227 2.78 2.77 -7.92
N ASP A 228 1.69 2.19 -8.45
CA ASP A 228 1.75 1.02 -9.31
C ASP A 228 2.54 1.29 -10.59
N ASN A 229 2.31 2.44 -11.25
CA ASN A 229 3.09 2.88 -12.39
C ASN A 229 4.59 2.97 -12.07
N PHE A 230 4.95 3.50 -10.90
CA PHE A 230 6.33 3.61 -10.46
C PHE A 230 6.96 2.23 -10.28
N CYS A 231 6.34 1.35 -9.48
CA CYS A 231 6.85 0.01 -9.25
C CYS A 231 6.89 -0.84 -10.52
N TYR A 232 5.93 -0.69 -11.43
CA TYR A 232 5.86 -1.46 -12.67
C TYR A 232 6.98 -1.07 -13.65
N TYR A 233 7.11 0.23 -13.95
CA TYR A 233 8.12 0.70 -14.92
C TYR A 233 9.52 0.85 -14.32
N ASN A 234 9.66 0.73 -13.00
CA ASN A 234 10.92 0.76 -12.28
C ASN A 234 11.14 -0.52 -11.46
N ASN A 235 10.66 -1.67 -11.95
CA ASN A 235 10.56 -2.93 -11.20
C ASN A 235 11.86 -3.37 -10.52
N GLU A 236 13.01 -3.16 -11.17
CA GLU A 236 14.31 -3.54 -10.62
C GLU A 236 14.77 -2.64 -9.46
N LYS A 237 14.29 -1.40 -9.38
CA LYS A 237 14.91 -0.32 -8.58
C LYS A 237 13.92 0.51 -7.76
N TYR A 238 12.64 0.15 -7.68
CA TYR A 238 11.63 0.96 -6.99
C TYR A 238 11.88 1.16 -5.49
N ASP A 239 12.77 0.36 -4.90
CA ASP A 239 13.14 0.39 -3.48
C ASP A 239 14.62 0.77 -3.26
N SER A 240 15.25 1.41 -4.25
CA SER A 240 16.66 1.81 -4.23
C SER A 240 16.83 3.27 -4.62
N ILE A 241 17.89 3.92 -4.10
CA ILE A 241 18.31 5.27 -4.53
C ILE A 241 18.50 5.32 -6.05
N GLU A 242 18.95 4.23 -6.68
CA GLU A 242 19.10 4.15 -8.13
C GLU A 242 17.77 4.32 -8.89
N GLY A 243 16.64 4.06 -8.25
CA GLY A 243 15.31 4.22 -8.83
C GLY A 243 14.77 5.65 -8.85
N THR A 244 15.47 6.65 -8.29
CA THR A 244 14.99 8.04 -8.32
C THR A 244 15.42 8.81 -9.57
N ASN A 245 14.99 10.07 -9.68
CA ASN A 245 15.40 10.98 -10.74
C ASN A 245 16.86 11.43 -10.56
N GLU A 246 17.53 11.75 -11.66
CA GLU A 246 18.95 12.17 -11.65
C GLU A 246 19.20 13.38 -10.74
N TRP A 247 18.30 14.37 -10.71
CA TRP A 247 18.45 15.55 -9.85
C TRP A 247 18.50 15.19 -8.36
N ALA A 248 17.71 14.19 -7.95
CA ALA A 248 17.62 13.76 -6.58
C ALA A 248 18.82 12.90 -6.18
N ARG A 249 19.27 11.99 -7.06
CA ARG A 249 20.53 11.26 -6.85
C ARG A 249 21.70 12.23 -6.69
N LYS A 250 21.79 13.22 -7.60
CA LYS A 250 22.87 14.20 -7.55
C LYS A 250 22.86 15.00 -6.24
N THR A 251 21.71 15.55 -5.84
CA THR A 251 21.67 16.38 -4.63
C THR A 251 21.93 15.58 -3.36
N LEU A 252 21.50 14.31 -3.29
CA LEU A 252 21.83 13.43 -2.17
C LEU A 252 23.34 13.13 -2.12
N ASN A 253 23.96 12.87 -3.27
CA ASN A 253 25.40 12.64 -3.37
C ASN A 253 26.24 13.87 -3.03
N ASP A 254 25.83 15.05 -3.49
CA ASP A 254 26.49 16.33 -3.19
C ASP A 254 26.56 16.56 -1.66
N HIS A 255 25.57 16.08 -0.92
CA HIS A 255 25.42 16.25 0.53
C HIS A 255 25.79 15.00 1.35
N ALA A 256 26.34 13.95 0.72
CA ALA A 256 26.64 12.68 1.39
C ALA A 256 27.67 12.82 2.53
N LYS A 257 28.53 13.84 2.46
CA LYS A 257 29.59 14.11 3.47
C LYS A 257 29.19 15.11 4.55
N ASP A 258 27.97 15.64 4.49
CA ASP A 258 27.51 16.59 5.49
C ASP A 258 27.46 15.94 6.88
N LYS A 259 27.85 16.71 7.90
CA LYS A 259 27.71 16.23 9.28
C LYS A 259 26.23 16.19 9.66
N ARG A 260 25.75 15.01 10.08
CA ARG A 260 24.41 14.84 10.65
C ARG A 260 24.42 15.34 12.09
N GLU A 261 23.38 16.09 12.48
CA GLU A 261 23.24 16.59 13.85
C GLU A 261 23.00 15.44 14.85
N TYR A 262 22.23 14.43 14.42
CA TYR A 262 21.97 13.20 15.17
C TYR A 262 22.21 11.99 14.28
N LEU A 263 22.68 10.90 14.87
CA LEU A 263 22.79 9.59 14.22
C LEU A 263 22.19 8.53 15.12
N TYR A 264 21.15 7.85 14.65
CA TYR A 264 20.50 6.78 15.38
C TYR A 264 20.71 5.44 14.68
N ALA A 265 21.03 4.41 15.47
CA ALA A 265 20.96 3.03 14.99
C ALA A 265 19.49 2.61 14.78
N ARG A 266 19.25 1.70 13.83
CA ARG A 266 17.92 1.14 13.53
C ARG A 266 17.12 0.75 14.77
N GLY A 267 17.73 0.03 15.72
CA GLY A 267 17.05 -0.40 16.95
C GLY A 267 16.62 0.74 17.90
N LYS A 268 17.28 1.92 17.84
CA LYS A 268 16.85 3.12 18.58
C LYS A 268 15.67 3.79 17.89
N LEU A 269 15.69 3.86 16.56
CA LEU A 269 14.57 4.34 15.75
C LEU A 269 13.34 3.44 15.96
N GLU A 270 13.50 2.13 15.84
CA GLU A 270 12.41 1.14 15.99
C GLU A 270 11.68 1.28 17.33
N LYS A 271 12.44 1.47 18.41
CA LYS A 271 11.94 1.64 19.79
C LYS A 271 11.45 3.05 20.11
N ALA A 272 11.38 3.96 19.14
CA ALA A 272 10.95 5.34 19.33
C ALA A 272 11.81 6.09 20.38
N GLN A 273 13.13 5.94 20.31
CA GLN A 273 14.10 6.51 21.26
C GLN A 273 14.98 7.60 20.64
N THR A 274 14.35 8.60 20.03
CA THR A 274 15.01 9.80 19.51
C THR A 274 14.81 11.00 20.42
N HIS A 275 15.49 12.11 20.14
CA HIS A 275 15.27 13.40 20.78
C HIS A 275 13.91 14.03 20.43
N ASP A 276 13.23 13.60 19.36
CA ASP A 276 12.02 14.22 18.83
C ASP A 276 10.77 13.47 19.30
N ASP A 277 9.98 14.10 20.17
CA ASP A 277 8.80 13.48 20.77
C ASP A 277 7.67 13.22 19.76
N LEU A 278 7.55 14.02 18.69
CA LEU A 278 6.60 13.82 17.60
C LEU A 278 7.00 12.62 16.75
N TRP A 279 8.28 12.50 16.39
CA TRP A 279 8.77 11.34 15.66
C TRP A 279 8.59 10.06 16.47
N ASN A 280 8.93 10.10 17.76
CA ASN A 280 8.73 8.97 18.66
C ASN A 280 7.23 8.59 18.79
N ALA A 281 6.33 9.58 18.86
CA ALA A 281 4.89 9.35 18.89
C ALA A 281 4.38 8.73 17.57
N ALA A 282 4.90 9.19 16.43
CA ALA A 282 4.59 8.63 15.11
C ALA A 282 5.05 7.16 15.00
N GLN A 283 6.27 6.85 15.41
CA GLN A 283 6.78 5.48 15.44
C GLN A 283 5.92 4.58 16.35
N ARG A 284 5.53 5.06 17.54
CA ARG A 284 4.63 4.32 18.44
C ARG A 284 3.24 4.12 17.86
N GLN A 285 2.70 5.10 17.11
CA GLN A 285 1.44 4.91 16.40
C GLN A 285 1.58 3.76 15.40
N LEU A 286 2.63 3.75 14.59
CA LEU A 286 2.88 2.69 13.61
C LEU A 286 2.93 1.32 14.28
N VAL A 287 3.73 1.18 15.34
CA VAL A 287 3.91 -0.10 16.06
C VAL A 287 2.64 -0.57 16.77
N ARG A 288 1.86 0.35 17.38
CA ARG A 288 0.67 -0.01 18.18
C ARG A 288 -0.59 -0.21 17.35
N GLU A 289 -0.77 0.59 16.30
CA GLU A 289 -2.00 0.59 15.50
C GLU A 289 -1.84 -0.08 14.14
N GLY A 290 -0.62 -0.47 13.76
CA GLY A 290 -0.31 -0.99 12.43
C GLY A 290 -0.63 -0.01 11.30
N LYS A 291 -0.76 1.29 11.61
CA LYS A 291 -1.11 2.33 10.65
C LYS A 291 -0.64 3.71 11.10
N LEU A 292 0.34 4.27 10.41
CA LEU A 292 0.79 5.63 10.63
C LEU A 292 -0.06 6.63 9.84
N HIS A 293 -0.51 7.71 10.49
CA HIS A 293 -1.24 8.79 9.82
C HIS A 293 -0.47 9.34 8.60
N GLY A 294 -1.15 9.50 7.46
CA GLY A 294 -0.49 9.80 6.17
C GLY A 294 0.41 11.04 6.19
N PHE A 295 -0.02 12.13 6.85
CA PHE A 295 0.82 13.31 7.03
C PHE A 295 2.12 12.99 7.80
N LEU A 296 2.04 12.14 8.82
CA LEU A 296 3.17 11.79 9.65
C LEU A 296 4.08 10.77 9.00
N ARG A 297 3.62 9.93 8.05
CA ARG A 297 4.52 9.08 7.24
C ARG A 297 5.58 9.93 6.52
N MET A 298 5.17 11.06 5.94
CA MET A 298 6.08 12.01 5.30
C MET A 298 7.11 12.59 6.27
N TYR A 299 6.65 13.06 7.44
CA TYR A 299 7.53 13.59 8.49
C TYR A 299 8.53 12.53 8.95
N TRP A 300 8.00 11.36 9.27
CA TRP A 300 8.70 10.23 9.84
C TRP A 300 9.82 9.74 8.93
N ALA A 301 9.55 9.49 7.65
CA ALA A 301 10.56 9.00 6.71
C ALA A 301 11.64 10.08 6.41
N LYS A 302 11.25 11.36 6.37
CA LYS A 302 12.21 12.47 6.19
C LYS A 302 13.17 12.60 7.38
N LYS A 303 12.69 12.35 8.60
CA LYS A 303 13.55 12.35 9.78
C LYS A 303 14.49 11.15 9.83
N ILE A 304 14.10 10.01 9.29
CA ILE A 304 15.03 8.89 9.11
C ILE A 304 16.20 9.34 8.21
N LEU A 305 15.93 9.98 7.06
CA LEU A 305 17.00 10.57 6.22
C LEU A 305 17.90 11.57 6.98
N GLU A 306 17.32 12.42 7.82
CA GLU A 306 18.09 13.40 8.59
C GLU A 306 19.02 12.77 9.64
N TRP A 307 18.67 11.57 10.15
CA TRP A 307 19.29 10.98 11.32
C TRP A 307 19.93 9.60 11.09
N THR A 308 20.12 9.19 9.84
CA THR A 308 20.93 8.04 9.46
C THR A 308 22.19 8.47 8.71
N ASP A 309 23.13 7.55 8.59
CA ASP A 309 24.45 7.77 8.01
C ASP A 309 24.42 8.05 6.50
N SER A 310 23.44 7.50 5.79
CA SER A 310 23.29 7.62 4.34
C SER A 310 21.81 7.60 3.90
N PRO A 311 21.49 8.12 2.70
CA PRO A 311 20.17 7.96 2.09
C PRO A 311 19.79 6.49 1.86
N GLU A 312 20.75 5.62 1.55
CA GLU A 312 20.56 4.19 1.37
C GLU A 312 20.09 3.52 2.66
N THR A 313 20.79 3.79 3.76
CA THR A 313 20.36 3.33 5.10
C THR A 313 19.01 3.93 5.46
N ALA A 314 18.77 5.21 5.16
CA ALA A 314 17.51 5.85 5.46
C ALA A 314 16.32 5.18 4.77
N LEU A 315 16.49 4.89 3.47
CA LEU A 315 15.48 4.23 2.66
C LEU A 315 15.25 2.80 3.14
N SER A 316 16.34 2.05 3.40
CA SER A 316 16.27 0.69 3.93
C SER A 316 15.53 0.62 5.26
N ASP A 317 15.84 1.52 6.20
CA ASP A 317 15.20 1.58 7.51
C ASP A 317 13.72 1.99 7.39
N ALA A 318 13.40 2.99 6.57
CA ALA A 318 12.03 3.41 6.34
C ALA A 318 11.16 2.30 5.73
N ILE A 319 11.69 1.58 4.73
CA ILE A 319 10.99 0.42 4.14
C ILE A 319 10.84 -0.69 5.18
N TYR A 320 11.91 -1.03 5.91
CA TYR A 320 11.88 -2.08 6.93
C TYR A 320 10.79 -1.81 7.99
N PHE A 321 10.72 -0.61 8.55
CA PHE A 321 9.70 -0.29 9.55
C PHE A 321 8.30 -0.25 8.95
N ASN A 322 8.14 0.29 7.73
CA ASN A 322 6.84 0.32 7.05
C ASN A 322 6.33 -1.10 6.81
N ASP A 323 7.16 -1.98 6.26
CA ASP A 323 6.77 -3.33 5.86
C ASP A 323 6.62 -4.27 7.05
N LYS A 324 7.36 -4.03 8.15
CA LYS A 324 7.23 -4.82 9.39
C LYS A 324 5.95 -4.52 10.16
N TYR A 325 5.56 -3.26 10.26
CA TYR A 325 4.51 -2.83 11.19
C TYR A 325 3.22 -2.38 10.50
N ALA A 326 3.27 -1.84 9.28
CA ALA A 326 2.07 -1.31 8.66
C ALA A 326 1.21 -2.45 8.07
N LEU A 327 -0.08 -2.47 8.40
CA LEU A 327 -1.07 -3.36 7.79
C LEU A 327 -1.28 -3.09 6.29
N ASP A 328 -0.81 -1.93 5.82
CA ASP A 328 -0.80 -1.49 4.43
C ASP A 328 0.65 -1.35 3.89
N GLY A 329 1.60 -2.08 4.49
CA GLY A 329 3.00 -2.19 4.05
C GLY A 329 3.20 -3.29 3.01
N ILE A 330 4.44 -3.51 2.54
CA ILE A 330 4.75 -4.43 1.42
C ILE A 330 3.85 -4.13 0.21
N ASP A 331 3.75 -2.85 -0.11
CA ASP A 331 2.77 -2.29 -1.03
C ASP A 331 3.47 -1.26 -1.94
N PRO A 332 3.09 -1.13 -3.23
CA PRO A 332 3.61 -0.08 -4.09
C PRO A 332 3.55 1.32 -3.46
N ASN A 333 2.47 1.63 -2.74
CA ASN A 333 2.32 2.90 -2.03
C ASN A 333 3.31 3.07 -0.88
N GLY A 334 3.71 1.98 -0.22
CA GLY A 334 4.72 1.97 0.83
C GLY A 334 6.10 2.32 0.29
N TYR A 335 6.54 1.61 -0.76
CA TYR A 335 7.82 1.90 -1.43
C TYR A 335 7.85 3.33 -1.98
N VAL A 336 6.80 3.74 -2.68
CA VAL A 336 6.70 5.07 -3.30
C VAL A 336 6.60 6.17 -2.25
N GLY A 337 5.92 5.93 -1.12
CA GLY A 337 5.88 6.86 0.01
C GLY A 337 7.25 7.08 0.65
N CYS A 338 8.04 6.01 0.82
CA CYS A 338 9.42 6.09 1.30
C CYS A 338 10.32 6.81 0.29
N MET A 339 10.24 6.43 -0.99
CA MET A 339 10.99 7.05 -2.08
C MET A 339 10.62 8.52 -2.29
N TRP A 340 9.36 8.91 -2.15
CA TRP A 340 8.95 10.32 -2.22
C TRP A 340 9.57 11.12 -1.06
N SER A 341 9.62 10.50 0.12
CA SER A 341 10.11 11.14 1.35
C SER A 341 11.63 11.31 1.35
N VAL A 342 12.36 10.24 1.02
CA VAL A 342 13.83 10.14 1.09
C VAL A 342 14.48 10.56 -0.23
N CYS A 343 13.90 10.16 -1.36
CA CYS A 343 14.51 10.28 -2.68
C CYS A 343 13.81 11.29 -3.60
N GLY A 344 12.74 11.96 -3.16
CA GLY A 344 12.09 13.04 -3.91
C GLY A 344 11.41 12.63 -5.22
N ILE A 345 11.13 11.34 -5.46
CA ILE A 345 10.32 10.94 -6.62
C ILE A 345 8.95 11.61 -6.57
N HIS A 346 8.37 11.93 -7.73
CA HIS A 346 7.07 12.59 -7.83
C HIS A 346 6.95 13.95 -7.12
N ASP A 347 8.07 14.53 -6.68
CA ASP A 347 8.18 15.88 -6.13
C ASP A 347 9.10 16.73 -7.02
N GLN A 348 9.22 18.00 -6.66
CA GLN A 348 10.19 18.94 -7.21
C GLN A 348 11.36 19.15 -6.25
N GLY A 349 12.45 19.76 -6.75
CA GLY A 349 13.51 20.25 -5.90
C GLY A 349 13.06 21.45 -5.04
N TRP A 350 13.56 21.51 -3.81
CA TRP A 350 13.34 22.58 -2.84
C TRP A 350 14.63 23.34 -2.57
N ALA A 351 14.54 24.39 -1.73
CA ALA A 351 15.71 25.12 -1.27
C ALA A 351 16.75 24.15 -0.67
N GLU A 352 18.00 24.29 -1.11
CA GLU A 352 19.09 23.39 -0.75
C GLU A 352 19.50 23.56 0.72
N ARG A 353 19.70 22.43 1.42
CA ARG A 353 20.05 22.41 2.85
C ARG A 353 21.04 21.29 3.15
N PRO A 354 21.83 21.41 4.21
CA PRO A 354 22.69 20.31 4.63
C PRO A 354 21.91 19.01 4.83
N VAL A 355 22.55 17.88 4.53
CA VAL A 355 22.01 16.51 4.55
C VAL A 355 20.96 16.24 3.47
N PHE A 356 19.93 17.09 3.35
CA PHE A 356 18.82 16.87 2.42
C PHE A 356 19.15 17.25 0.98
N GLY A 357 20.12 18.14 0.76
CA GLY A 357 20.23 18.88 -0.48
C GLY A 357 18.89 19.53 -0.82
N LYS A 358 18.37 19.22 -2.01
CA LYS A 358 17.10 19.76 -2.54
C LYS A 358 15.89 18.86 -2.26
N ILE A 359 16.02 17.78 -1.49
CA ILE A 359 14.87 16.99 -1.05
C ILE A 359 13.99 17.84 -0.13
N ARG A 360 12.66 17.74 -0.29
CA ARG A 360 11.71 18.51 0.53
C ARG A 360 11.96 18.27 2.01
N TYR A 361 12.21 19.34 2.75
CA TYR A 361 12.41 19.28 4.19
C TYR A 361 11.10 19.43 4.99
N MET A 362 10.99 18.72 6.11
CA MET A 362 9.94 18.91 7.12
C MET A 362 10.56 18.98 8.52
N ASN A 363 10.08 19.89 9.36
CA ASN A 363 10.52 20.01 10.75
C ASN A 363 9.38 20.11 11.76
N TYR A 364 9.76 19.90 13.01
CA TYR A 364 8.90 19.96 14.18
C TYR A 364 8.09 21.26 14.25
N LYS A 365 8.76 22.42 14.18
CA LYS A 365 8.10 23.74 14.19
C LYS A 365 7.12 23.91 13.04
N GLY A 366 7.39 23.34 11.88
CA GLY A 366 6.49 23.31 10.74
C GLY A 366 5.23 22.48 11.01
N CYS A 367 5.36 21.36 11.74
CA CYS A 367 4.23 20.56 12.18
C CYS A 367 3.40 21.30 13.24
N GLN A 368 4.03 21.97 14.20
CA GLN A 368 3.35 22.79 15.22
C GLN A 368 2.47 23.90 14.63
N ARG A 369 2.86 24.47 13.48
CA ARG A 369 2.04 25.45 12.76
C ARG A 369 0.85 24.85 12.04
N LYS A 370 0.81 23.54 11.84
CA LYS A 370 -0.23 22.84 11.06
C LYS A 370 -1.24 22.09 11.93
N PHE A 371 -0.83 21.57 13.08
CA PHE A 371 -1.71 20.85 14.01
C PHE A 371 -1.17 20.88 15.44
N ALA A 372 -2.01 20.47 16.39
CA ALA A 372 -1.65 20.40 17.81
C ALA A 372 -0.71 19.21 18.10
N VAL A 373 0.60 19.39 17.85
CA VAL A 373 1.64 18.37 18.07
C VAL A 373 1.58 17.78 19.49
N ALA A 374 1.45 18.63 20.51
CA ALA A 374 1.37 18.18 21.90
C ALA A 374 0.17 17.26 22.16
N GLU A 375 -0.97 17.48 21.48
CA GLU A 375 -2.13 16.62 21.58
C GLU A 375 -1.87 15.24 20.97
N PHE A 376 -1.24 15.20 19.79
CA PHE A 376 -0.86 13.93 19.16
C PHE A 376 0.16 13.16 20.01
N VAL A 377 1.22 13.82 20.49
CA VAL A 377 2.24 13.21 21.35
C VAL A 377 1.63 12.66 22.64
N LYS A 378 0.65 13.35 23.23
CA LYS A 378 -0.06 12.89 24.44
C LYS A 378 -0.81 11.55 24.21
N ARG A 379 -1.30 11.28 23.00
CA ARG A 379 -2.00 10.02 22.66
C ARG A 379 -1.03 8.84 22.59
N TYR A 380 0.20 9.07 22.13
CA TYR A 380 1.21 8.03 21.96
C TYR A 380 2.41 8.30 22.87
N LYS A 381 2.17 8.34 24.19
CA LYS A 381 3.24 8.36 25.20
C LYS A 381 3.97 7.01 25.26
N PRO A 382 5.23 6.98 25.74
CA PRO A 382 5.99 5.75 25.97
C PRO A 382 5.16 4.68 26.67
#